data_AF-Q19Q21-F1
#
_entry.id   AF-Q19Q21-F1
#
_cell.length_a   1.000
_cell.length_b   1.000
_cell.length_c   1.000
_cell.angle_alpha   90.00
_cell.angle_beta   90.00
_cell.angle_gamma   90.00
#
_symmetry.space_group_name_H-M   'P 1'
#
loop_
_entity.id
_entity.type
_entity.pdbx_description
1 polymer ?
#
loop_
_entity_poly.entity_id
_entity_poly.type
_entity_poly.pdbx_seq_one_letter_code
_entity_poly.pdbx_strand_id
1 'polypeptide(L)'
;RGDITDKDFEITPKPRRIVTSKRGGSETVYAEFDVKKLTENSKLMNIAVVNKKQKTISIVSPPPLFAKRFLQGTGKERGKIVNQITNSHWASLNLVIMENIPWFVPIYLHTLKLKVGNKEIKPSAI
;
A
#
# COMPACT_ATOMS: atom_id res chain seq x y z
N ARG A 1 14.09 18.54 -9.43
CA ARG A 1 12.99 17.68 -8.95
C ARG A 1 12.54 16.87 -10.15
N GLY A 2 13.18 15.74 -10.42
CA GLY A 2 12.94 14.92 -11.61
C GLY A 2 12.33 13.60 -11.19
N ASP A 3 11.10 13.35 -11.61
CA ASP A 3 10.47 12.04 -11.49
C ASP A 3 11.19 11.04 -12.39
N ILE A 4 11.54 9.89 -11.83
CA ILE A 4 12.36 8.83 -12.46
C ILE A 4 11.46 7.86 -13.27
N THR A 5 10.14 8.06 -13.24
CA THR A 5 9.16 7.34 -14.05
C THR A 5 9.04 7.88 -15.47
N ASP A 6 9.54 9.08 -15.71
CA ASP A 6 9.57 9.70 -17.02
C ASP A 6 10.98 9.56 -17.61
N LYS A 7 11.21 8.49 -18.39
CA LYS A 7 12.01 8.49 -19.64
C LYS A 7 12.42 7.08 -20.07
N ASP A 8 11.87 6.68 -21.22
CA ASP A 8 12.36 5.67 -22.16
C ASP A 8 12.44 4.20 -21.67
N PHE A 9 11.30 3.67 -21.20
CA PHE A 9 11.10 2.22 -21.02
C PHE A 9 10.43 1.61 -22.24
N GLU A 10 11.00 0.54 -22.80
CA GLU A 10 10.35 -0.29 -23.80
C GLU A 10 9.74 -1.52 -23.15
N ILE A 11 8.44 -1.71 -23.36
CA ILE A 11 7.66 -2.80 -22.79
C ILE A 11 7.20 -3.71 -23.93
N THR A 12 7.55 -4.99 -23.83
CA THR A 12 7.18 -6.02 -24.81
C THR A 12 6.53 -7.20 -24.08
N PRO A 13 5.33 -7.64 -24.48
CA PRO A 13 4.47 -7.09 -25.54
C PRO A 13 3.82 -5.75 -25.16
N LYS A 14 3.20 -5.07 -26.13
CA LYS A 14 2.53 -3.77 -25.89
C LYS A 14 1.38 -3.94 -24.89
N PRO A 15 1.31 -3.14 -23.82
CA PRO A 15 0.22 -3.22 -22.86
C PRO A 15 -1.11 -2.79 -23.47
N ARG A 16 -2.21 -3.30 -22.92
CA ARG A 16 -3.58 -2.88 -23.28
C ARG A 16 -3.81 -1.41 -22.91
N ARG A 17 -3.33 -1.02 -21.73
CA ARG A 17 -3.48 0.33 -21.19
C ARG A 17 -2.34 0.66 -20.25
N ILE A 18 -1.97 1.94 -20.18
CA ILE A 18 -1.11 2.47 -19.13
C ILE A 18 -1.99 3.20 -18.14
N VAL A 19 -1.93 2.83 -16.86
CA VAL A 19 -2.73 3.39 -15.78
C VAL A 19 -1.83 4.12 -14.83
N THR A 20 -2.08 5.42 -14.65
CA THR A 20 -1.32 6.24 -13.71
C THR A 20 -2.12 6.44 -12.43
N SER A 21 -1.55 6.02 -11.30
CA SER A 21 -2.14 6.16 -9.98
C SER A 21 -1.37 7.22 -9.20
N LYS A 22 -2.04 8.32 -8.86
CA LYS A 22 -1.53 9.34 -7.94
C LYS A 22 -2.08 9.07 -6.54
N ARG A 23 -1.24 8.61 -5.62
CA ARG A 23 -1.61 8.34 -4.21
C ARG A 23 -0.54 8.87 -3.29
N GLY A 24 -0.93 9.71 -2.33
CA GLY A 24 0.02 10.25 -1.35
C GLY A 24 1.25 10.87 -1.97
N GLY A 25 1.05 11.71 -3.00
CA GLY A 25 2.13 12.47 -3.65
C GLY A 25 3.07 11.62 -4.52
N SER A 26 2.92 10.29 -4.51
CA SER A 26 3.62 9.38 -5.42
C SER A 26 2.77 9.10 -6.65
N GLU A 27 3.41 9.14 -7.82
CA GLU A 27 2.85 8.75 -9.09
C GLU A 27 3.40 7.38 -9.47
N THR A 28 2.53 6.36 -9.48
CA THR A 28 2.88 5.02 -9.93
C THR A 28 2.24 4.76 -11.27
N VAL A 29 3.05 4.34 -12.25
CA VAL A 29 2.59 3.97 -13.59
C VAL A 29 2.50 2.45 -13.67
N TYR A 30 1.33 1.94 -14.05
CA TYR A 30 1.05 0.52 -14.23
C TYR A 30 0.82 0.22 -15.71
N ALA A 31 1.41 -0.87 -16.20
CA ALA A 31 1.08 -1.44 -17.50
C ALA A 31 0.02 -2.54 -17.31
N GLU A 32 -1.16 -2.35 -17.88
CA GLU A 32 -2.28 -3.27 -17.81
C GLU A 32 -2.24 -4.25 -18.99
N PHE A 33 -2.32 -5.54 -18.69
CA PHE A 33 -2.22 -6.62 -19.65
C PHE A 33 -3.47 -7.50 -19.61
N ASP A 34 -3.95 -7.90 -20.78
CA ASP A 34 -5.07 -8.84 -20.92
C ASP A 34 -4.52 -10.27 -20.99
N VAL A 35 -4.54 -10.97 -19.84
CA VAL A 35 -3.97 -12.31 -19.72
C VAL A 35 -4.59 -13.27 -20.72
N LYS A 36 -5.90 -13.17 -20.97
CA LYS A 36 -6.61 -14.06 -21.88
C LYS A 36 -6.06 -13.93 -23.30
N LYS A 37 -5.85 -12.69 -23.77
CA LYS A 37 -5.26 -12.41 -25.08
C LYS A 37 -3.79 -12.84 -25.17
N LEU A 38 -3.04 -12.71 -24.08
CA LEU A 38 -1.63 -13.08 -24.03
C LEU A 38 -1.39 -14.59 -24.08
N THR A 39 -2.33 -15.37 -23.56
CA THR A 39 -2.28 -16.83 -23.54
C THR A 39 -3.17 -17.48 -24.59
N GLU A 40 -3.69 -16.71 -25.55
CA GLU A 40 -4.40 -17.26 -26.72
C GLU A 40 -3.50 -18.31 -27.41
N ASN A 41 -4.09 -19.45 -27.76
CA ASN A 41 -3.41 -20.61 -28.35
C ASN A 41 -2.33 -21.25 -27.46
N SER A 42 -2.53 -21.26 -26.13
CA SER A 42 -1.62 -21.90 -25.16
C SER A 42 -0.19 -21.37 -25.20
N LYS A 43 0.02 -20.14 -25.69
CA LYS A 43 1.33 -19.49 -25.65
C LYS A 43 1.72 -19.18 -24.20
N LEU A 44 2.99 -19.47 -23.89
CA LEU A 44 3.60 -19.04 -22.63
C LEU A 44 3.69 -17.50 -22.60
N MET A 45 3.30 -16.90 -21.48
CA MET A 45 3.31 -15.46 -21.29
C MET A 45 4.67 -14.99 -20.78
N ASN A 46 5.34 -14.11 -21.53
CA ASN A 46 6.54 -13.40 -21.10
C ASN A 46 6.32 -11.90 -21.24
N ILE A 47 6.68 -11.13 -20.20
CA ILE A 47 6.65 -9.66 -20.19
C ILE A 47 8.07 -9.18 -19.93
N ALA A 48 8.59 -8.36 -20.83
CA ALA A 48 9.92 -7.77 -20.76
C ALA A 48 9.83 -6.25 -20.65
N VAL A 49 10.66 -5.67 -19.79
CA VAL A 49 10.81 -4.22 -19.62
C VAL A 49 12.29 -3.89 -19.77
N VAL A 50 12.60 -3.05 -20.76
CA VAL A 50 13.98 -2.60 -21.04
C VAL A 50 14.07 -1.11 -20.73
N ASN A 51 14.99 -0.74 -19.84
CA ASN A 51 15.32 0.66 -19.58
C ASN A 51 16.57 1.03 -20.39
N LYS A 52 16.45 2.01 -21.29
CA LYS A 52 17.56 2.43 -22.16
C LYS A 52 18.57 3.36 -21.49
N LYS A 53 18.29 3.88 -20.28
CA LYS A 53 19.17 4.83 -19.59
C LYS A 53 19.88 4.22 -18.38
N GLN A 54 21.13 4.64 -18.21
CA GLN A 54 22.02 4.22 -17.13
C GLN A 54 21.47 4.61 -15.76
N LYS A 55 21.55 3.67 -14.81
CA LYS A 55 20.99 3.72 -13.46
C LYS A 55 21.62 4.87 -12.67
N THR A 56 20.97 6.03 -12.66
CA THR A 56 21.24 7.04 -11.63
C THR A 56 20.79 6.44 -10.30
N ILE A 57 21.62 6.53 -9.25
CA ILE A 57 21.26 6.02 -7.93
C ILE A 57 20.07 6.84 -7.43
N SER A 58 18.87 6.27 -7.57
CA SER A 58 17.64 6.88 -7.11
C SER A 58 17.66 6.97 -5.59
N ILE A 59 17.60 8.18 -5.04
CA ILE A 59 17.27 8.36 -3.63
C ILE A 59 15.83 7.89 -3.45
N VAL A 60 15.65 6.70 -2.86
CA VAL A 60 14.33 6.16 -2.58
C VAL A 60 13.72 6.95 -1.44
N SER A 61 12.66 7.70 -1.72
CA SER A 61 11.87 8.36 -0.68
C SER A 61 11.26 7.29 0.24
N PRO A 62 11.24 7.50 1.57
CA PRO A 62 10.55 6.60 2.46
C PRO A 62 9.04 6.58 2.15
N PRO A 63 8.33 5.49 2.51
CA PRO A 63 6.89 5.39 2.31
C PRO A 63 6.16 6.50 3.10
N PRO A 64 5.02 7.00 2.59
CA PRO A 64 4.24 8.06 3.23
C PRO A 64 3.49 7.59 4.49
N LEU A 65 3.42 6.27 4.71
CA LEU A 65 2.67 5.65 5.79
C LEU A 65 3.53 4.63 6.51
N PHE A 66 3.50 4.70 7.83
CA PHE A 66 4.12 3.71 8.70
C PHE A 66 3.06 3.12 9.60
N ALA A 67 3.05 1.80 9.73
CA ALA A 67 2.17 1.09 10.64
C ALA A 67 3.00 0.26 11.61
N LYS A 68 2.63 0.29 12.89
CA LYS A 68 3.19 -0.57 13.93
C LYS A 68 2.05 -1.25 14.65
N ARG A 69 2.20 -2.54 14.86
CA ARG A 69 1.30 -3.36 15.66
C ARG A 69 2.06 -3.89 16.86
N PHE A 70 1.47 -3.80 18.04
CA PHE A 70 2.01 -4.43 19.22
C PHE A 70 0.89 -4.88 20.15
N LEU A 71 1.18 -5.93 20.91
CA LEU A 71 0.33 -6.42 21.98
C LEU A 71 0.78 -5.75 23.27
N GLN A 72 -0.16 -5.20 24.03
CA GLN A 72 0.10 -4.52 25.29
C GLN A 72 -0.84 -5.05 26.36
N GLY A 73 -0.40 -5.12 27.62
CA GLY A 73 -1.24 -5.55 28.73
C GLY A 73 -0.45 -6.35 29.75
N THR A 74 -0.97 -6.41 30.98
CA THR A 74 -0.39 -7.18 32.09
C THR A 74 -1.37 -8.28 32.50
N GLY A 75 -0.90 -9.52 32.57
CA GLY A 75 -1.74 -10.69 32.92
C GLY A 75 -2.69 -11.15 31.79
N LYS A 76 -3.57 -12.10 32.10
CA LYS A 76 -4.54 -12.69 31.14
C LYS A 76 -5.77 -11.81 30.86
N GLU A 77 -5.98 -10.73 31.61
CA GLU A 77 -7.26 -9.99 31.62
C GLU A 77 -7.21 -8.62 30.94
N ARG A 78 -6.02 -8.04 30.74
CA ARG A 78 -5.85 -6.65 30.27
C ARG A 78 -5.11 -6.53 28.94
N GLY A 79 -5.18 -7.57 28.12
CA GLY A 79 -4.61 -7.59 26.77
C GLY A 79 -5.25 -6.54 25.86
N LYS A 80 -4.43 -5.89 25.05
CA LYS A 80 -4.80 -4.88 24.07
C LYS A 80 -3.98 -5.11 22.81
N ILE A 81 -4.64 -4.99 21.66
CA ILE A 81 -3.96 -4.88 20.37
C ILE A 81 -3.90 -3.40 20.04
N VAL A 82 -2.70 -2.88 19.82
CA VAL A 82 -2.50 -1.47 19.46
C VAL A 82 -1.94 -1.41 18.06
N ASN A 83 -2.69 -0.72 17.18
CA ASN A 83 -2.28 -0.39 15.83
C ASN A 83 -2.01 1.12 15.76
N GLN A 84 -0.75 1.48 15.59
CA GLN A 84 -0.32 2.87 15.43
C GLN A 84 0.00 3.12 13.96
N ILE A 85 -0.69 4.11 13.37
CA ILE A 85 -0.49 4.51 11.98
C ILE A 85 0.00 5.96 11.96
N THR A 86 1.11 6.18 11.28
CA THR A 86 1.72 7.50 11.10
C THR A 86 1.67 7.87 9.63
N ASN A 87 1.06 9.02 9.33
CA ASN A 87 1.09 9.65 8.02
C ASN A 87 2.22 10.70 7.99
N SER A 88 3.28 10.46 7.23
CA SER A 88 4.36 11.42 6.97
C SER A 88 4.11 12.27 5.71
N HIS A 89 3.01 12.02 5.01
CA HIS A 89 2.63 12.78 3.82
C HIS A 89 2.12 14.18 4.18
N TRP A 90 2.31 15.14 3.27
CA TRP A 90 1.89 16.55 3.45
C TRP A 90 0.37 16.75 3.40
N ALA A 91 -0.38 15.77 2.91
CA ALA A 91 -1.84 15.78 2.83
C ALA A 91 -2.46 14.60 3.60
N SER A 92 -3.72 14.78 4.01
CA SER A 92 -4.55 13.72 4.57
C SER A 92 -4.78 12.59 3.56
N LEU A 93 -4.68 11.35 4.03
CA LEU A 93 -4.88 10.15 3.22
C LEU A 93 -6.06 9.34 3.75
N ASN A 94 -6.91 8.87 2.83
CA ASN A 94 -7.97 7.93 3.16
C ASN A 94 -7.38 6.52 3.25
N LEU A 95 -7.61 5.84 4.37
CA LEU A 95 -7.01 4.54 4.66
C LEU A 95 -8.09 3.53 5.01
N VAL A 96 -7.92 2.31 4.49
CA VAL A 96 -8.66 1.13 4.92
C VAL A 96 -7.68 0.24 5.67
N ILE A 97 -8.01 -0.09 6.92
CA ILE A 97 -7.18 -0.93 7.78
C ILE A 97 -7.85 -2.28 7.89
N MET A 98 -7.12 -3.32 7.49
CA MET A 98 -7.52 -4.71 7.66
C MET A 98 -6.61 -5.35 8.70
N GLU A 99 -7.20 -6.00 9.70
CA GLU A 99 -6.44 -6.66 10.77
C GLU A 99 -6.64 -8.18 10.75
N ASN A 100 -5.53 -8.91 10.82
CA ASN A 100 -5.51 -10.35 11.05
C ASN A 100 -5.34 -10.63 12.56
N ILE A 101 -6.45 -11.00 13.19
CA ILE A 101 -6.52 -11.31 14.61
C ILE A 101 -6.14 -12.78 14.85
N PRO A 102 -5.21 -13.09 15.77
CA PRO A 102 -4.92 -14.46 16.14
C PRO A 102 -6.15 -15.15 16.70
N TRP A 103 -6.39 -16.39 16.27
CA TRP A 103 -7.61 -17.16 16.60
C TRP A 103 -7.86 -17.36 18.10
N PHE A 104 -6.81 -17.30 18.92
CA PHE A 104 -6.89 -17.50 20.37
C PHE A 104 -7.13 -16.20 21.15
N VAL A 105 -7.24 -15.04 20.47
CA VAL A 105 -7.48 -13.74 21.11
C VAL A 105 -8.94 -13.32 20.91
N PRO A 106 -9.78 -13.34 21.95
CA PRO A 106 -11.14 -12.83 21.85
C PRO A 106 -11.09 -11.30 21.65
N ILE A 107 -11.84 -10.80 20.65
CA ILE A 107 -11.93 -9.37 20.34
C ILE A 107 -13.36 -8.89 20.57
N TYR A 108 -13.46 -7.79 21.29
CA TYR A 108 -14.73 -7.14 21.59
C TYR A 108 -14.76 -5.77 20.93
N LEU A 109 -15.55 -5.62 19.86
CA LEU A 109 -15.61 -4.36 19.11
C LEU A 109 -16.08 -3.18 19.96
N HIS A 110 -16.90 -3.42 20.98
CA HIS A 110 -17.34 -2.38 21.93
C HIS A 110 -16.20 -1.77 22.76
N THR A 111 -15.02 -2.41 22.77
CA THR A 111 -13.81 -1.91 23.43
C THR A 111 -12.87 -1.13 22.49
N LEU A 112 -13.24 -0.99 21.21
CA LEU A 112 -12.46 -0.25 20.21
C LEU A 112 -12.34 1.23 20.61
N LYS A 113 -11.10 1.71 20.65
CA LYS A 113 -10.77 3.13 20.87
C LYS A 113 -9.97 3.65 19.70
N LEU A 114 -10.42 4.73 19.09
CA LEU A 114 -9.72 5.43 18.02
C LEU A 114 -9.16 6.73 18.58
N LYS A 115 -7.87 7.00 18.32
CA LYS A 115 -7.21 8.25 18.73
C LYS A 115 -6.45 8.84 17.57
N VAL A 116 -6.62 10.14 17.35
CA VAL A 116 -5.84 10.93 16.38
C VAL A 116 -5.13 12.02 17.15
N GLY A 117 -3.80 11.89 17.27
CA GLY A 117 -3.03 12.68 18.23
C GLY A 117 -3.56 12.49 19.65
N ASN A 118 -3.95 13.58 20.31
CA ASN A 118 -4.50 13.55 21.67
C ASN A 118 -6.03 13.48 21.72
N LYS A 119 -6.72 13.41 20.58
CA LYS A 119 -8.18 13.41 20.51
C LYS A 119 -8.71 11.99 20.33
N GLU A 120 -9.63 11.58 21.21
CA GLU A 120 -10.36 10.33 21.07
C GLU A 120 -11.57 10.53 20.14
N ILE A 121 -11.75 9.62 19.20
CA ILE A 121 -12.80 9.65 18.18
C ILE A 121 -13.74 8.48 18.42
N LYS A 122 -15.05 8.76 18.50
CA LYS A 122 -16.05 7.70 18.57
C LYS A 122 -16.20 7.06 17.19
N PRO A 123 -16.20 5.72 17.10
CA PRO A 123 -16.55 5.04 15.86
C PRO A 123 -17.95 5.47 15.41
N SER A 124 -18.09 5.95 14.18
CA SER A 124 -19.39 6.06 13.54
C SER A 124 -19.81 4.67 13.07
N ALA A 125 -21.01 4.23 13.43
CA ALA A 125 -21.60 3.04 12.82
C ALA A 125 -21.66 3.27 11.30
N ILE A 126 -21.31 2.23 10.54
CA ILE A 126 -21.44 2.20 9.08
C ILE A 126 -22.87 1.79 8.75
#